data_AF-A0A852TT14-F1
#
_entry.id   AF-A0A852TT14-F1
#
_cell.length_a   1.000
_cell.length_b   1.000
_cell.length_c   1.000
_cell.angle_alpha   90.00
_cell.angle_beta   90.00
_cell.angle_gamma   90.00
#
_symmetry.space_group_name_H-M   'P 1'
#
loop_
_entity.id
_entity.type
_entity.pdbx_description
1 polymer ?
#
loop_
_entity_poly.entity_id
_entity_poly.type
_entity_poly.pdbx_seq_one_letter_code
_entity_poly.pdbx_strand_id
1 'polypeptide(L)'
;MSSQQPLFGTDPAAEHLAALLRRQREELRGRTATIGASAVVHAVEETTWIGMRVAVPACRATADPMRLRPSDRPVTCQRCRRRTAPRRSGGVPAGQLALDTGSP
;
A
#
# COMPACT_ATOMS: atom_id res chain seq x y z
N MET A 1 35.36 19.92 -23.35
CA MET A 1 34.16 19.09 -23.09
C MET A 1 34.41 18.36 -21.79
N SER A 2 34.04 18.97 -20.67
CA SER A 2 34.34 18.42 -19.33
C SER A 2 33.30 17.38 -18.96
N SER A 3 33.73 16.12 -18.93
CA SER A 3 32.96 15.00 -18.44
C SER A 3 32.70 15.15 -16.94
N GLN A 4 31.46 15.42 -16.55
CA GLN A 4 31.03 15.21 -15.17
C GLN A 4 30.80 13.71 -14.97
N GLN A 5 31.65 13.08 -14.18
CA GLN A 5 31.38 11.75 -13.62
C GLN A 5 30.39 11.90 -12.46
N PRO A 6 29.33 11.08 -12.36
CA PRO A 6 28.48 11.10 -11.17
C PRO A 6 29.23 10.42 -10.03
N LEU A 7 29.61 11.21 -9.02
CA LEU A 7 29.90 10.69 -7.69
C LEU A 7 28.65 9.97 -7.20
N PHE A 8 28.80 8.75 -6.68
CA PHE A 8 27.80 8.02 -5.91
C PHE A 8 27.51 8.76 -4.59
N GLY A 9 26.99 9.99 -4.68
CA GLY A 9 26.34 10.72 -3.62
C GLY A 9 24.85 10.56 -3.84
N THR A 10 24.14 10.09 -2.83
CA THR A 10 22.70 9.93 -2.85
C THR A 10 22.02 11.19 -3.36
N ASP A 11 21.14 11.06 -4.36
CA ASP A 11 20.33 12.16 -4.88
C ASP A 11 19.53 12.78 -3.72
N PRO A 12 19.76 14.06 -3.37
CA PRO A 12 19.06 14.71 -2.26
C PRO A 12 17.54 14.70 -2.42
N ALA A 13 17.02 14.71 -3.65
CA ALA A 13 15.59 14.62 -3.90
C ALA A 13 15.06 13.23 -3.56
N ALA A 14 15.80 12.18 -3.89
CA ALA A 14 15.46 10.80 -3.55
C ALA A 14 15.49 10.57 -2.03
N GLU A 15 16.49 11.12 -1.33
CA GLU A 15 16.57 11.06 0.13
C GLU A 15 15.39 11.79 0.79
N HIS A 16 15.07 12.99 0.31
CA HIS A 16 13.93 13.75 0.81
C HIS A 16 12.62 12.98 0.62
N LEU A 17 12.39 12.42 -0.57
CA LEU A 17 11.22 11.59 -0.84
C LEU A 17 11.16 10.36 0.08
N ALA A 18 12.28 9.66 0.27
CA ALA A 18 12.35 8.51 1.18
C ALA A 18 12.03 8.90 2.63
N ALA A 19 12.47 10.07 3.08
CA ALA A 19 12.14 10.60 4.40
C ALA A 19 10.63 10.91 4.54
N LEU A 20 10.02 11.53 3.53
CA LEU A 20 8.58 11.80 3.50
C LEU A 20 7.76 10.52 3.53
N LEU A 21 8.10 9.54 2.69
CA LEU A 21 7.41 8.24 2.63
C LEU A 21 7.54 7.47 3.96
N ARG A 22 8.73 7.52 4.58
CA ARG A 22 8.95 6.92 5.90
C ARG A 22 8.06 7.56 6.95
N ARG A 23 8.06 8.90 7.04
CA ARG A 23 7.21 9.63 7.98
C ARG A 23 5.73 9.30 7.78
N GLN A 24 5.25 9.37 6.54
CA GLN A 24 3.87 9.06 6.18
C GLN A 24 3.47 7.63 6.58
N ARG A 25 4.37 6.65 6.40
CA ARG A 25 4.14 5.26 6.82
C ARG A 25 4.00 5.16 8.34
N GLU A 26 4.91 5.77 9.10
CA GLU A 26 4.83 5.73 10.57
C GLU A 26 3.55 6.39 11.10
N GLU A 27 3.10 7.50 10.50
CA GLU A 27 1.85 8.16 10.87
C GLU A 27 0.59 7.31 10.61
N LEU A 28 0.68 6.39 9.64
CA LEU A 28 -0.41 5.48 9.24
C LEU A 28 -0.32 4.10 9.90
N ARG A 29 0.74 3.82 10.65
CA ARG A 29 0.99 2.50 11.22
C ARG A 29 -0.14 2.10 12.17
N GLY A 30 -0.82 1.00 11.86
CA GLY A 30 -1.94 0.49 12.64
C GLY A 30 -3.24 1.31 12.54
N ARG A 31 -3.32 2.30 11.65
CA ARG A 31 -4.49 3.18 11.49
C ARG A 31 -5.24 2.90 10.19
N THR A 32 -6.44 3.47 10.08
CA THR A 32 -7.16 3.54 8.79
C THR A 32 -6.82 4.86 8.09
N ALA A 33 -7.21 4.99 6.83
CA ALA A 33 -6.98 6.24 6.09
C ALA A 33 -8.12 6.59 5.14
N THR A 34 -8.29 7.89 4.89
CA THR A 34 -9.03 8.39 3.72
C THR A 34 -8.07 8.74 2.59
N ILE A 35 -8.61 8.89 1.37
CA ILE A 35 -7.84 9.32 0.20
C ILE A 35 -8.25 10.77 -0.13
N GLY A 36 -7.32 11.72 0.02
CA GLY A 36 -7.60 13.15 -0.16
C GLY A 36 -8.75 13.63 0.72
N ALA A 37 -9.72 14.33 0.11
CA ALA A 37 -10.90 14.86 0.79
C ALA A 37 -12.08 13.86 0.89
N SER A 38 -11.89 12.59 0.53
CA SER A 38 -12.97 11.59 0.58
C SER A 38 -13.38 11.25 2.02
N ALA A 39 -14.67 11.01 2.24
CA ALA A 39 -15.19 10.49 3.51
C ALA A 39 -15.02 8.97 3.67
N VAL A 40 -14.66 8.25 2.59
CA VAL A 40 -14.50 6.79 2.57
C VAL A 40 -13.21 6.39 3.27
N VAL A 41 -13.34 5.47 4.23
CA VAL A 41 -12.24 5.00 5.07
C VAL A 41 -11.76 3.63 4.60
N HIS A 42 -10.45 3.50 4.42
CA HIS A 42 -9.77 2.33 3.91
C HIS A 42 -8.92 1.69 5.01
N ALA A 43 -8.88 0.35 5.02
CA ALA A 43 -7.78 -0.37 5.66
C ALA A 43 -6.46 -0.02 4.96
N VAL A 44 -5.39 0.13 5.74
CA VAL A 44 -4.04 0.44 5.26
C VAL A 44 -3.14 -0.78 5.49
N GLU A 45 -2.30 -1.07 4.52
CA GLU A 45 -1.24 -2.07 4.60
C GLU A 45 0.10 -1.46 4.17
N GLU A 46 1.20 -2.12 4.53
CA GLU A 46 2.51 -1.77 4.04
C GLU A 46 2.88 -2.64 2.82
N THR A 47 3.50 -2.02 1.82
CA THR A 47 4.07 -2.73 0.67
C THR A 47 5.41 -2.10 0.27
N THR A 48 6.16 -2.78 -0.58
CA THR A 48 7.38 -2.23 -1.18
C THR A 48 7.07 -1.64 -2.55
N TRP A 49 7.46 -0.38 -2.76
CA TRP A 49 7.38 0.35 -4.03
C TRP A 49 8.76 0.90 -4.38
N ILE A 50 9.33 0.44 -5.50
CA ILE A 50 10.68 0.84 -5.99
C ILE A 50 11.72 0.75 -4.85
N GLY A 51 11.75 -0.40 -4.14
CA GLY A 51 12.67 -0.64 -3.03
C GLY A 51 12.34 0.08 -1.71
N MET A 52 11.31 0.93 -1.67
CA MET A 52 10.91 1.68 -0.48
C MET A 52 9.63 1.11 0.14
N ARG A 53 9.58 0.96 1.46
CA ARG A 53 8.34 0.59 2.15
C ARG A 53 7.40 1.78 2.25
N VAL A 54 6.19 1.62 1.74
CA VAL A 54 5.15 2.65 1.70
C VAL A 54 3.83 2.10 2.29
N ALA A 55 3.03 3.00 2.85
CA ALA A 55 1.66 2.68 3.25
C ALA A 55 0.72 2.84 2.05
N VAL A 56 -0.16 1.86 1.83
CA VAL A 56 -1.13 1.85 0.73
C VAL A 56 -2.49 1.38 1.23
N PRO A 57 -3.61 1.76 0.59
CA PRO A 57 -4.89 1.16 0.92
C PRO A 57 -4.88 -0.32 0.50
N ALA A 58 -5.37 -1.22 1.34
CA ALA A 58 -5.41 -2.66 1.07
C ALA A 58 -6.20 -3.03 -0.21
N CYS A 59 -7.09 -2.15 -0.67
CA CYS A 59 -7.82 -2.32 -1.92
C CYS A 59 -7.13 -1.75 -3.17
N ARG A 60 -5.96 -1.12 -3.00
CA ARG A 60 -5.17 -0.46 -4.07
C ARG A 60 -5.94 0.58 -4.88
N ALA A 61 -6.85 1.31 -4.22
CA ALA A 61 -7.67 2.36 -4.87
C ALA A 61 -6.86 3.61 -5.26
N THR A 62 -5.64 3.78 -4.75
CA THR A 62 -4.70 4.79 -5.21
C THR A 62 -3.29 4.22 -5.24
N ALA A 63 -2.50 4.66 -6.22
CA ALA A 63 -1.07 4.37 -6.33
C ALA A 63 -0.20 5.43 -5.66
N ASP A 64 -0.77 6.58 -5.29
CA ASP A 64 -0.06 7.68 -4.63
C ASP A 64 -0.21 7.58 -3.10
N PRO A 65 0.84 7.16 -2.37
CA PRO A 65 0.78 7.01 -0.91
C PRO A 65 0.63 8.36 -0.19
N MET A 66 1.05 9.47 -0.81
CA MET A 66 0.99 10.80 -0.20
C MET A 66 -0.42 11.39 -0.16
N ARG A 67 -1.39 10.75 -0.83
CA ARG A 67 -2.82 11.13 -0.75
C ARG A 67 -3.53 10.55 0.47
N LEU A 68 -2.90 9.63 1.20
CA LEU A 68 -3.50 9.04 2.38
C LEU A 68 -3.51 10.04 3.54
N ARG A 69 -4.63 10.10 4.25
CA ARG A 69 -4.76 10.89 5.47
C ARG A 69 -5.20 9.97 6.60
N PRO A 70 -4.47 9.93 7.74
CA PRO A 70 -4.83 9.07 8.85
C PRO A 70 -6.25 9.33 9.35
N SER A 71 -6.91 8.26 9.78
CA SER A 71 -8.26 8.27 10.32
C SER A 71 -8.35 7.23 11.44
N ASP A 72 -9.12 7.56 12.47
CA ASP A 72 -9.42 6.64 13.57
C ASP A 72 -10.84 6.05 13.45
N ARG A 73 -11.54 6.37 12.35
CA ARG A 73 -12.85 5.81 12.02
C ARG A 73 -12.75 4.37 11.49
N PRO A 74 -13.81 3.55 11.64
CA PRO A 74 -13.85 2.21 11.08
C PRO A 74 -13.85 2.22 9.54
N VAL A 75 -13.39 1.12 8.93
CA VAL A 75 -13.32 0.94 7.48
C VAL A 75 -14.72 0.95 6.86
N THR A 76 -14.97 1.91 5.95
CA THR A 76 -16.23 2.03 5.21
C THR A 76 -16.10 1.59 3.74
N CYS A 77 -14.88 1.46 3.23
CA CYS A 77 -14.64 0.95 1.88
C CYS A 77 -15.06 -0.51 1.75
N GLN A 78 -16.03 -0.79 0.88
CA GLN A 78 -16.56 -2.14 0.66
C GLN A 78 -15.50 -3.14 0.16
N ARG A 79 -14.57 -2.69 -0.70
CA ARG A 79 -13.45 -3.55 -1.17
C ARG A 79 -12.53 -3.94 -0.02
N CYS A 80 -12.22 -3.02 0.89
CA CYS A 80 -11.40 -3.31 2.06
C CYS A 80 -12.15 -4.27 3.00
N ARG A 81 -13.43 -4.03 3.29
CA ARG A 81 -14.24 -4.92 4.14
C ARG A 81 -14.30 -6.36 3.62
N ARG A 82 -14.43 -6.55 2.31
CA ARG A 82 -14.41 -7.88 1.69
C ARG A 82 -13.05 -8.58 1.80
N ARG A 83 -11.95 -7.82 1.79
CA ARG A 83 -10.58 -8.35 1.90
C ARG A 83 -10.19 -8.70 3.34
N THR A 84 -10.67 -7.93 4.31
CA THR A 84 -10.42 -8.16 5.74
C THR A 84 -11.42 -9.12 6.38
N ALA A 85 -12.53 -9.42 5.70
CA ALA A 85 -13.44 -10.46 6.14
C ALA A 85 -12.66 -11.78 6.27
N PRO A 86 -12.83 -12.54 7.37
CA PRO A 86 -12.27 -13.87 7.48
C PRO A 86 -12.65 -14.64 6.22
N ARG A 87 -11.66 -15.15 5.49
CA ARG A 87 -11.93 -16.08 4.39
C ARG A 87 -12.67 -17.24 5.03
N ARG A 88 -13.98 -17.33 4.82
CA ARG A 88 -14.65 -18.63 4.95
C ARG A 88 -13.85 -19.53 4.03
N SER A 89 -13.32 -20.64 4.56
CA SER A 89 -12.67 -21.70 3.79
C SER A 89 -13.70 -22.26 2.81
N GLY A 90 -13.96 -21.50 1.74
CA GLY A 90 -14.83 -21.89 0.65
C GLY A 90 -14.02 -22.87 -0.15
N GLY A 91 -14.31 -24.16 0.06
CA GLY A 91 -13.94 -25.17 -0.92
C GLY A 91 -14.38 -24.71 -2.30
N VAL A 92 -13.58 -25.02 -3.31
CA VAL A 92 -13.93 -24.76 -4.70
C VAL A 92 -15.30 -25.42 -4.96
N PRO A 93 -16.32 -24.70 -5.45
CA PRO A 93 -17.63 -25.28 -5.73
C PRO A 93 -17.51 -26.49 -6.65
N ALA A 94 -18.34 -27.52 -6.42
CA ALA A 94 -18.36 -28.71 -7.27
C ALA A 94 -18.53 -28.30 -8.75
N GLY A 95 -17.65 -28.79 -9.62
CA GLY A 95 -17.62 -28.45 -11.05
C GLY A 95 -16.61 -27.36 -11.45
N GLN A 96 -15.92 -26.74 -10.50
CA GLN A 96 -14.74 -25.90 -10.79
C GLN A 96 -13.45 -26.69 -10.54
N LEU A 97 -12.55 -26.67 -11.53
CA LEU A 97 -11.21 -27.22 -11.39
C LEU A 97 -10.40 -26.32 -10.47
N ALA A 98 -9.84 -26.91 -9.41
CA ALA A 98 -8.82 -26.25 -8.62
C ALA A 98 -7.59 -26.04 -9.53
N LEU A 99 -7.05 -24.83 -9.53
CA LEU A 99 -5.75 -24.60 -10.16
C LEU A 99 -4.70 -25.23 -9.25
N ASP A 100 -4.10 -26.31 -9.73
CA ASP A 100 -2.91 -26.88 -9.11
C ASP A 100 -1.80 -25.84 -9.21
N THR A 101 -1.61 -25.06 -8.14
CA THR A 101 -0.44 -24.19 -8.03
C THR A 101 0.75 -25.09 -7.75
N GLY A 102 1.25 -25.76 -8.80
CA GLY A 102 2.48 -26.52 -8.76
C GLY A 102 3.59 -25.64 -8.18
N SER A 103 4.12 -26.03 -7.02
CA SER A 103 5.42 -25.57 -6.55
C SER A 103 6.49 -26.48 -7.15
N PRO A 104 7.71 -25.93 -7.38
CA PRO A 104 8.68 -26.41 -8.37
C PRO A 104 9.15 -27.86 -8.18
#